data_AF-A0A2E1KSA6-F1
#
_entry.id   AF-A0A2E1KSA6-F1
#
_cell.length_a   1.000
_cell.length_b   1.000
_cell.length_c   1.000
_cell.angle_alpha   90.00
_cell.angle_beta   90.00
_cell.angle_gamma   90.00
#
_symmetry.space_group_name_H-M   'P 1'
#
loop_
_entity.id
_entity.type
_entity.pdbx_description
1 polymer ?
#
loop_
_entity_poly.entity_id
_entity_poly.type
_entity_poly.pdbx_seq_one_letter_code
_entity_poly.pdbx_strand_id
1 'polypeptide(L)'
;MADYGVRFLVILVASFTLLAVRTSGAELRAGAAKTDITPPLGGRMYGYGARGANTSSGVHDPLYAKAMVLTDGKTKLAVVTLDLGSIDATNTAAVRDLLSKATDIDHVLLIASHTHSAPSFNEQFPSTEKPYPRDLERKIAEAVAAAN
;
A
#
# COMPACT_ATOMS: atom_id res chain seq x y z
N MET A 1 -58.60 -25.29 58.52
CA MET A 1 -57.26 -25.60 57.96
C MET A 1 -57.32 -25.16 56.50
N ALA A 2 -57.08 -23.88 56.19
CA ALA A 2 -55.75 -23.29 55.93
C ALA A 2 -55.05 -24.05 54.79
N ASP A 3 -54.69 -23.50 53.63
CA ASP A 3 -54.40 -22.10 53.30
C ASP A 3 -54.51 -21.85 51.79
N TYR A 4 -55.14 -20.73 51.40
CA TYR A 4 -55.02 -20.12 50.08
C TYR A 4 -53.82 -19.16 50.12
N GLY A 5 -52.67 -19.55 49.56
CA GLY A 5 -51.52 -18.66 49.31
C GLY A 5 -51.51 -18.23 47.83
N VAL A 6 -52.07 -17.08 47.46
CA VAL A 6 -51.41 -15.76 47.45
C VAL A 6 -50.26 -15.67 46.43
N ARG A 7 -50.66 -15.14 45.26
CA ARG A 7 -50.00 -14.06 44.49
C ARG A 7 -48.75 -14.38 43.65
N PHE A 8 -48.97 -14.27 42.34
CA PHE A 8 -48.22 -13.39 41.43
C PHE A 8 -46.80 -13.02 41.87
N LEU A 9 -45.81 -13.62 41.24
CA LEU A 9 -44.58 -12.91 40.95
C LEU A 9 -44.15 -13.21 39.51
N VAL A 10 -44.59 -12.33 38.62
CA VAL A 10 -44.01 -12.12 37.31
C VAL A 10 -42.56 -11.69 37.54
N ILE A 11 -41.62 -12.64 37.51
CA ILE A 11 -40.22 -12.28 37.26
C ILE A 11 -40.10 -12.24 35.74
N LEU A 12 -40.49 -11.09 35.20
CA LEU A 12 -40.03 -10.64 33.90
C LEU A 12 -38.51 -10.56 34.03
N VAL A 13 -37.81 -11.61 33.61
CA VAL A 13 -36.38 -11.51 33.36
C VAL A 13 -36.27 -10.48 32.24
N ALA A 14 -36.06 -9.23 32.64
CA ALA A 14 -35.73 -8.15 31.74
C ALA A 14 -34.41 -8.57 31.10
N SER A 15 -34.52 -9.24 29.97
CA SER A 15 -33.45 -9.46 29.01
C SER A 15 -32.93 -8.08 28.64
N PHE A 16 -31.99 -7.59 29.43
CA PHE A 16 -31.23 -6.39 29.12
C PHE A 16 -30.26 -6.82 28.02
N THR A 17 -30.81 -7.06 26.82
CA THR A 17 -30.01 -7.04 25.61
C THR A 17 -29.44 -5.64 25.55
N LEU A 18 -28.16 -5.51 25.93
CA LEU A 18 -27.33 -4.41 25.47
C LEU A 18 -27.47 -4.41 23.94
N LEU A 19 -28.38 -3.60 23.40
CA LEU A 19 -28.19 -3.09 22.06
C LEU A 19 -26.93 -2.26 22.17
N ALA A 20 -25.79 -2.89 21.88
CA ALA A 20 -24.59 -2.15 21.52
C ALA A 20 -25.01 -1.26 20.35
N VAL A 21 -25.28 0.01 20.65
CA VAL A 21 -25.44 1.04 19.64
C VAL A 21 -24.13 0.99 18.87
N ARG A 22 -24.14 0.35 17.70
CA ARG A 22 -23.02 0.46 16.78
C ARG A 22 -23.04 1.90 16.33
N THR A 23 -22.13 2.70 16.88
CA THR A 23 -21.84 4.02 16.35
C THR A 23 -21.45 3.79 14.90
N SER A 24 -22.31 4.16 13.95
CA SER A 24 -21.95 4.15 12.52
C SER A 24 -21.07 5.37 12.23
N GLY A 25 -19.93 5.45 12.91
CA GLY A 25 -18.81 6.18 12.35
C GLY A 25 -18.33 5.39 11.15
N ALA A 26 -18.06 6.05 10.02
CA ALA A 26 -17.33 5.39 8.94
C ALA A 26 -15.97 4.97 9.52
N GLU A 27 -15.81 3.67 9.82
CA GLU A 27 -14.55 3.15 10.36
C GLU A 27 -13.51 3.19 9.25
N LEU A 28 -12.56 4.11 9.37
CA LEU A 28 -11.41 4.14 8.50
C LEU A 28 -10.48 2.98 8.87
N ARG A 29 -10.32 2.02 7.97
CA ARG A 29 -9.38 0.91 8.11
C ARG A 29 -8.14 1.18 7.28
N ALA A 30 -7.01 0.71 7.76
CA ALA A 30 -5.72 0.85 7.09
C ALA A 30 -4.96 -0.47 7.08
N GLY A 31 -4.31 -0.78 5.97
CA GLY A 31 -3.27 -1.80 5.87
C GLY A 31 -1.99 -1.19 5.31
N ALA A 32 -0.84 -1.78 5.67
CA ALA A 32 0.46 -1.27 5.28
C ALA A 32 1.43 -2.42 4.98
N ALA A 33 2.20 -2.27 3.91
CA ALA A 33 3.23 -3.23 3.52
C ALA A 33 4.38 -2.50 2.80
N LYS A 34 5.50 -3.20 2.66
CA LYS A 34 6.63 -2.73 1.86
C LYS A 34 7.23 -3.86 1.04
N THR A 35 7.71 -3.52 -0.16
CA THR A 35 8.42 -4.43 -1.06
C THR A 35 9.76 -3.83 -1.43
N ASP A 36 10.81 -4.64 -1.45
CA ASP A 36 12.15 -4.24 -1.88
C ASP A 36 12.18 -3.96 -3.40
N ILE A 37 12.55 -2.73 -3.75
CA ILE A 37 12.72 -2.23 -5.11
C ILE A 37 14.19 -1.83 -5.37
N THR A 38 15.14 -2.54 -4.77
CA THR A 38 16.56 -2.31 -5.05
C THR A 38 16.88 -2.88 -6.44
N PRO A 39 17.32 -2.05 -7.41
CA PRO A 39 17.72 -2.54 -8.73
C PRO A 39 19.06 -3.30 -8.64
N PRO A 40 19.41 -4.08 -9.67
CA PRO A 40 20.75 -4.63 -9.81
C PRO A 40 21.85 -3.54 -9.80
N LEU A 41 23.08 -3.92 -9.44
CA LEU A 41 24.23 -3.01 -9.45
C LEU A 41 24.64 -2.65 -10.89
N GLY A 42 25.06 -1.40 -11.10
CA GLY A 42 25.52 -0.90 -12.39
C GLY A 42 24.55 0.06 -13.09
N GLY A 43 23.40 0.37 -12.50
CA GLY A 43 22.49 1.40 -13.02
C GLY A 43 23.07 2.81 -12.83
N ARG A 44 22.81 3.74 -13.77
CA ARG A 44 23.27 5.13 -13.59
C ARG A 44 22.48 5.80 -12.47
N MET A 45 23.16 6.58 -11.64
CA MET A 45 22.52 7.23 -10.49
C MET A 45 21.64 8.41 -10.92
N TYR A 46 20.47 8.58 -10.31
CA TYR A 46 19.56 9.69 -10.60
C TYR A 46 20.07 11.04 -10.04
N GLY A 47 19.71 12.14 -10.73
CA GLY A 47 19.69 13.49 -10.16
C GLY A 47 20.95 14.35 -10.36
N TYR A 48 22.14 13.85 -10.01
CA TYR A 48 23.37 14.66 -10.11
C TYR A 48 24.11 14.46 -11.43
N GLY A 49 23.97 15.39 -12.37
CA GLY A 49 24.67 15.37 -13.67
C GLY A 49 26.20 15.36 -13.57
N ALA A 50 26.76 15.96 -12.52
CA ALA A 50 28.20 15.96 -12.25
C ALA A 50 28.80 14.56 -11.99
N ARG A 51 27.98 13.52 -11.81
CA ARG A 51 28.44 12.12 -11.68
C ARG A 51 28.93 11.52 -13.01
N GLY A 52 28.64 12.15 -14.15
CA GLY A 52 29.09 11.69 -15.45
C GLY A 52 28.62 10.25 -15.77
N ALA A 53 29.59 9.36 -15.98
CA ALA A 53 29.36 7.94 -16.30
C ALA A 53 29.32 7.02 -15.07
N ASN A 54 29.45 7.55 -13.85
CA ASN A 54 29.46 6.73 -12.64
C ASN A 54 28.11 6.04 -12.43
N THR A 55 28.15 4.73 -12.19
CA THR A 55 27.01 3.87 -11.92
C THR A 55 26.95 3.46 -10.44
N SER A 56 25.85 2.85 -10.01
CA SER A 56 25.78 2.25 -8.68
C SER A 56 26.85 1.18 -8.51
N SER A 57 27.68 1.34 -7.48
CA SER A 57 28.78 0.41 -7.15
C SER A 57 28.47 -0.47 -5.92
N GLY A 58 27.35 -0.21 -5.24
CA GLY A 58 26.93 -0.94 -4.06
C GLY A 58 25.56 -0.48 -3.56
N VAL A 59 25.08 -1.14 -2.51
CA VAL A 59 23.84 -0.82 -1.79
C VAL A 59 24.22 -0.49 -0.36
N HIS A 60 23.96 0.75 0.07
CA HIS A 60 24.11 1.13 1.48
C HIS A 60 22.86 0.72 2.28
N ASP A 61 21.69 1.16 1.80
CA ASP A 61 20.37 0.75 2.30
C ASP A 61 19.53 0.21 1.13
N PRO A 62 18.69 -0.83 1.36
CA PRO A 62 17.72 -1.25 0.36
C PRO A 62 16.69 -0.15 0.08
N LEU A 63 16.21 -0.10 -1.16
CA LEU A 63 15.17 0.81 -1.60
C LEU A 63 13.80 0.11 -1.49
N TYR A 64 12.75 0.82 -1.09
CA TYR A 64 11.43 0.22 -0.92
C TYR A 64 10.32 0.98 -1.65
N ALA A 65 9.34 0.21 -2.14
CA ALA A 65 7.98 0.69 -2.33
C ALA A 65 7.20 0.43 -1.03
N LYS A 66 6.65 1.47 -0.42
CA LYS A 66 5.94 1.41 0.86
C LYS A 66 4.50 1.82 0.59
N ALA A 67 3.57 0.89 0.73
CA ALA A 67 2.16 1.10 0.46
C ALA A 67 1.36 1.21 1.77
N MET A 68 0.41 2.13 1.78
CA MET A 68 -0.65 2.23 2.77
C MET A 68 -1.99 2.26 2.02
N VAL A 69 -2.85 1.29 2.29
CA VAL A 69 -4.21 1.25 1.73
C VAL A 69 -5.18 1.68 2.81
N LEU A 70 -6.01 2.67 2.50
CA LEU A 70 -7.02 3.24 3.37
C LEU A 70 -8.41 2.93 2.82
N THR A 71 -9.36 2.54 3.67
CA THR A 71 -10.74 2.31 3.26
C THR A 71 -11.76 2.77 4.29
N ASP A 72 -12.86 3.35 3.82
CA ASP A 72 -14.06 3.67 4.62
C ASP A 72 -15.16 2.59 4.49
N GLY A 73 -14.83 1.44 3.87
CA GLY A 73 -15.75 0.36 3.54
C GLY A 73 -16.49 0.53 2.21
N LYS A 74 -16.33 1.66 1.51
CA LYS A 74 -16.90 1.93 0.18
C LYS A 74 -15.86 2.30 -0.86
N THR A 75 -14.89 3.11 -0.46
CA THR A 75 -13.79 3.61 -1.28
C THR A 75 -12.47 3.08 -0.74
N LYS A 76 -11.54 2.76 -1.64
CA LYS A 76 -10.17 2.36 -1.32
C LYS A 76 -9.15 3.27 -1.98
N LEU A 77 -8.25 3.83 -1.17
CA LEU A 77 -7.13 4.66 -1.61
C LEU A 77 -5.80 3.99 -1.24
N ALA A 78 -4.95 3.73 -2.23
CA ALA A 78 -3.55 3.40 -2.02
C ALA A 78 -2.67 4.65 -2.09
N VAL A 79 -1.91 4.90 -1.03
CA VAL A 79 -0.81 5.86 -1.00
C VAL A 79 0.50 5.07 -0.98
N VAL A 80 1.34 5.29 -1.99
CA VAL A 80 2.61 4.57 -2.14
C VAL A 80 3.76 5.56 -2.17
N THR A 81 4.71 5.41 -1.26
CA THR A 81 6.00 6.12 -1.32
C THR A 81 7.08 5.21 -1.89
N LEU A 82 7.95 5.78 -2.72
CA LEU A 82 8.97 5.08 -3.47
C LEU A 82 10.32 5.71 -3.15
N ASP A 83 11.29 4.89 -2.73
CA ASP A 83 12.68 5.34 -2.55
C ASP A 83 13.37 5.48 -3.92
N LEU A 84 12.88 6.43 -4.72
CA LEU A 84 13.30 6.73 -6.08
C LEU A 84 13.51 8.23 -6.28
N GLY A 85 14.23 8.59 -7.34
CA GLY A 85 14.39 9.97 -7.76
C GLY A 85 13.11 10.58 -8.34
N SER A 86 12.36 9.84 -9.15
CA SER A 86 11.09 10.27 -9.72
C SER A 86 10.22 9.07 -10.06
N ILE A 87 8.98 9.31 -10.46
CA ILE A 87 8.16 8.36 -11.20
C ILE A 87 7.44 9.11 -12.31
N ASP A 88 7.38 8.54 -13.51
CA ASP A 88 6.76 9.20 -14.66
C ASP A 88 5.34 8.70 -14.94
N ALA A 89 4.66 9.38 -15.87
CA ALA A 89 3.27 9.08 -16.21
C ALA A 89 3.09 7.68 -16.83
N THR A 90 4.08 7.19 -17.59
CA THR A 90 4.02 5.89 -18.26
C THR A 90 4.05 4.76 -17.24
N ASN A 91 5.02 4.81 -16.31
CA ASN A 91 5.12 3.80 -15.26
C ASN A 91 3.98 3.92 -14.25
N THR A 92 3.52 5.14 -13.96
CA THR A 92 2.32 5.35 -13.14
C THR A 92 1.08 4.71 -13.76
N ALA A 93 0.87 4.87 -15.06
CA ALA A 93 -0.24 4.24 -15.78
C ALA A 93 -0.13 2.72 -15.76
N ALA A 94 1.06 2.17 -15.95
CA ALA A 94 1.30 0.72 -15.90
C ALA A 94 1.00 0.12 -14.52
N VAL A 95 1.44 0.76 -13.43
CA VAL A 95 1.11 0.32 -12.06
C VAL A 95 -0.40 0.35 -11.82
N ARG A 96 -1.09 1.42 -12.25
CA ARG A 96 -2.55 1.53 -12.11
C ARG A 96 -3.30 0.45 -12.89
N ASP A 97 -2.84 0.12 -14.09
CA ASP A 97 -3.41 -0.96 -14.90
C ASP A 97 -3.19 -2.35 -14.27
N LEU A 98 -2.03 -2.60 -13.66
CA LEU A 98 -1.79 -3.84 -12.91
C LEU A 98 -2.74 -3.95 -11.70
N LEU A 99 -2.91 -2.85 -10.96
CA LEU A 99 -3.74 -2.82 -9.76
C LEU A 99 -5.23 -2.93 -10.07
N SER A 100 -5.73 -2.30 -11.14
CA SER A 100 -7.14 -2.40 -11.54
C SER A 100 -7.55 -3.82 -11.94
N LYS A 101 -6.59 -4.64 -12.38
CA LYS A 101 -6.80 -6.05 -12.74
C LYS A 101 -6.69 -7.00 -11.55
N ALA A 102 -5.97 -6.61 -10.49
CA ALA A 102 -5.60 -7.51 -9.39
C ALA A 102 -6.25 -7.16 -8.04
N THR A 103 -6.80 -5.94 -7.90
CA THR A 103 -7.29 -5.41 -6.62
C THR A 103 -8.60 -4.64 -6.82
N ASP A 104 -9.28 -4.32 -5.73
CA ASP A 104 -10.48 -3.48 -5.67
C ASP A 104 -10.16 -2.03 -5.26
N ILE A 105 -8.97 -1.54 -5.60
CA ILE A 105 -8.50 -0.20 -5.23
C ILE A 105 -8.99 0.84 -6.24
N ASP A 106 -9.72 1.84 -5.76
CA ASP A 106 -10.31 2.91 -6.59
C ASP A 106 -9.29 3.98 -6.97
N HIS A 107 -8.40 4.32 -6.04
CA HIS A 107 -7.50 5.46 -6.17
C HIS A 107 -6.07 5.07 -5.82
N VAL A 108 -5.11 5.52 -6.62
CA VAL A 108 -3.67 5.24 -6.43
C VAL A 108 -2.86 6.52 -6.55
N LEU A 109 -2.15 6.86 -5.48
CA LEU A 109 -1.18 7.94 -5.42
C LEU A 109 0.23 7.34 -5.29
N LEU A 110 1.11 7.66 -6.25
CA LEU A 110 2.52 7.26 -6.23
C LEU A 110 3.41 8.48 -5.99
N ILE A 111 4.32 8.38 -5.03
CA ILE A 111 5.14 9.50 -4.57
C ILE A 111 6.60 9.03 -4.51
N ALA A 112 7.46 9.61 -5.35
CA ALA A 112 8.90 9.41 -5.21
C ALA A 112 9.45 10.30 -4.09
N SER A 113 10.36 9.76 -3.27
CA SER A 113 11.04 10.51 -2.21
C SER A 113 12.01 11.57 -2.75
N HIS A 114 12.25 11.57 -4.06
CA HIS A 114 13.23 12.40 -4.75
C HIS A 114 14.68 12.15 -4.28
N THR A 115 15.00 10.89 -3.95
CA THR A 115 16.37 10.53 -3.55
C THR A 115 17.32 10.56 -4.75
N HIS A 116 18.48 11.19 -4.57
CA HIS A 116 19.59 11.14 -5.53
C HIS A 116 20.53 9.97 -5.24
N SER A 117 20.20 9.09 -4.30
CA SER A 117 20.98 7.90 -3.94
C SER A 117 20.36 6.60 -4.46
N ALA A 118 19.45 6.69 -5.43
CA ALA A 118 18.91 5.57 -6.19
C ALA A 118 19.34 5.64 -7.67
N PRO A 119 19.50 4.50 -8.36
CA PRO A 119 19.62 4.49 -9.81
C PRO A 119 18.40 5.07 -10.52
N SER A 120 18.63 5.67 -11.68
CA SER A 120 17.57 6.01 -12.63
C SER A 120 16.89 4.72 -13.09
N PHE A 121 15.57 4.67 -12.97
CA PHE A 121 14.81 3.50 -13.38
C PHE A 121 14.48 3.53 -14.88
N ASN A 122 14.46 4.71 -15.54
CA ASN A 122 14.06 4.87 -16.95
C ASN A 122 15.05 4.32 -18.00
N GLU A 123 16.07 3.58 -17.56
CA GLU A 123 17.09 3.00 -18.43
C GLU A 123 16.75 1.55 -18.79
N GLN A 124 17.22 1.07 -19.95
CA GLN A 124 17.11 -0.34 -20.37
C GLN A 124 18.11 -1.24 -19.62
N PHE A 125 18.19 -1.03 -18.31
CA PHE A 125 19.07 -1.73 -17.39
C PHE A 125 18.27 -2.75 -16.57
N PRO A 126 18.80 -3.94 -16.26
CA PRO A 126 20.10 -4.49 -16.69
C PRO A 126 20.11 -5.01 -18.14
N SER A 127 18.95 -5.20 -18.77
CA SER A 127 18.84 -5.56 -20.18
C SER A 127 17.54 -5.04 -20.82
N THR A 128 17.51 -4.99 -22.15
CA THR A 128 16.31 -4.66 -22.94
C THR A 128 15.18 -5.69 -22.79
N GLU A 129 15.53 -6.96 -22.59
CA GLU A 129 14.56 -8.06 -22.43
C GLU A 129 13.89 -8.05 -21.05
N LYS A 130 14.64 -7.65 -20.01
CA LYS A 130 14.16 -7.60 -18.62
C LYS A 130 14.51 -6.24 -18.01
N PRO A 131 13.91 -5.14 -18.50
CA PRO A 131 14.22 -3.82 -18.02
C PRO A 131 13.63 -3.62 -16.63
N TYR A 132 14.42 -2.99 -15.76
CA TYR A 132 14.08 -2.76 -14.37
C TYR A 132 12.71 -2.09 -14.14
N PRO A 133 12.25 -1.12 -14.96
CA PRO A 133 10.89 -0.56 -14.85
C PRO A 133 9.77 -1.59 -14.74
N ARG A 134 9.84 -2.70 -15.47
CA ARG A 134 8.78 -3.72 -15.47
C ARG A 134 8.78 -4.55 -14.19
N ASP A 135 9.97 -4.79 -13.62
CA ASP A 135 10.09 -5.40 -12.29
C ASP A 135 9.62 -4.43 -11.20
N LEU A 136 10.03 -3.16 -11.29
CA LEU A 136 9.60 -2.10 -10.39
C LEU A 136 8.08 -1.95 -10.35
N GLU A 137 7.43 -1.84 -11.51
CA GLU A 137 5.97 -1.73 -11.62
C GLU A 137 5.24 -2.88 -10.91
N ARG A 138 5.71 -4.12 -11.13
CA ARG A 138 5.16 -5.30 -10.47
C ARG A 138 5.38 -5.26 -8.96
N LYS A 139 6.58 -4.93 -8.50
CA LYS A 139 6.91 -4.83 -7.06
C LYS A 139 6.11 -3.75 -6.34
N ILE A 140 5.82 -2.64 -7.01
CA ILE A 140 4.91 -1.60 -6.50
C ILE A 140 3.49 -2.18 -6.33
N ALA A 141 3.00 -2.89 -7.34
CA ALA A 141 1.68 -3.52 -7.27
C ALA A 141 1.61 -4.60 -6.17
N GLU A 142 2.68 -5.38 -5.98
CA GLU A 142 2.82 -6.36 -4.89
C GLU A 142 2.74 -5.69 -3.51
N ALA A 143 3.44 -4.56 -3.32
CA ALA A 143 3.38 -3.82 -2.05
C ALA A 143 1.95 -3.37 -1.74
N VAL A 144 1.24 -2.89 -2.75
CA VAL A 144 -0.15 -2.44 -2.60
C VAL A 144 -1.09 -3.61 -2.33
N ALA A 145 -0.96 -4.71 -3.07
CA ALA A 145 -1.77 -5.91 -2.86
C ALA A 145 -1.57 -6.52 -1.47
N ALA A 146 -0.34 -6.50 -0.94
CA ALA A 146 -0.04 -6.96 0.41
C ALA A 146 -0.55 -6.03 1.52
N ALA A 147 -0.80 -4.75 1.20
CA ALA A 147 -1.35 -3.75 2.13
C ALA A 147 -2.89 -3.68 2.10
N ASN A 148 -3.56 -4.31 1.13
CA ASN A 148 -5.01 -4.28 0.94
C ASN A 148 -5.73 -5.35 1.79
#